data_AF-A0A961SZR9-F1
#
_entry.id   AF-A0A961SZR9-F1
#
_cell.length_a   1.000
_cell.length_b   1.000
_cell.length_c   1.000
_cell.angle_alpha   90.00
_cell.angle_beta   90.00
_cell.angle_gamma   90.00
#
_symmetry.space_group_name_H-M   'P 1'
#
loop_
_entity.id
_entity.type
_entity.pdbx_description
1 polymer ?
#
loop_
_entity_poly.entity_id
_entity_poly.type
_entity_poly.pdbx_seq_one_letter_code
_entity_poly.pdbx_strand_id
1 'polypeptide(L)' 'MAKAGNHGETANAMDYAEHERTYHGFLKLTKWTIAGCVALLIAMAAGFFAGFGLFGGIVVFAILVIASYFAI' A
#
# COMPACT_ATOMS: atom_id res chain seq x y z
N MET A 1 56.66 -1.24 -6.56
CA MET A 1 55.74 -1.84 -5.56
C MET A 1 54.32 -1.52 -5.98
N ALA A 2 53.66 -2.49 -6.61
CA ALA A 2 52.25 -2.39 -6.97
C ALA A 2 51.40 -2.52 -5.71
N LYS A 3 50.56 -1.53 -5.43
CA LYS A 3 49.38 -1.68 -4.56
C LYS A 3 48.13 -1.50 -5.42
N ALA A 4 47.87 -2.48 -6.29
CA ALA A 4 46.59 -2.66 -6.94
C ALA A 4 45.84 -3.75 -6.15
N GLY A 5 45.01 -3.29 -5.23
CA GLY A 5 44.18 -4.14 -4.38
C GLY A 5 43.07 -3.30 -3.76
N ASN A 6 42.29 -2.62 -4.59
CA ASN A 6 40.99 -2.05 -4.21
C ASN A 6 39.89 -2.80 -4.98
N HIS A 7 39.63 -4.04 -4.57
CA HIS A 7 38.48 -4.82 -5.01
C HIS A 7 37.54 -5.04 -3.81
N GLY A 8 37.13 -3.96 -3.14
CA GLY A 8 36.38 -4.05 -1.88
C GLY A 8 35.14 -3.16 -1.76
N GLU A 9 35.08 -2.00 -2.43
CA GLU A 9 34.00 -1.02 -2.14
C GLU A 9 33.26 -0.50 -3.39
N THR A 10 33.67 -0.86 -4.60
CA THR A 10 33.03 -0.40 -5.85
C THR A 10 32.53 -1.53 -6.75
N ALA A 11 32.61 -2.79 -6.30
CA ALA A 11 32.24 -3.96 -7.12
C ALA A 11 30.73 -4.28 -7.12
N ASN A 12 29.92 -3.59 -6.32
CA ASN A 12 28.46 -3.70 -6.36
C ASN A 12 27.83 -2.32 -6.15
N ALA A 13 28.06 -1.39 -7.08
CA ALA A 13 27.16 -0.25 -7.24
C ALA A 13 25.82 -0.77 -7.78
N MET A 14 25.05 -1.44 -6.90
CA MET A 14 23.73 -1.95 -7.26
C MET A 14 22.83 -0.74 -7.54
N ASP A 15 22.03 -0.82 -8.59
CA ASP A 15 21.09 0.25 -8.92
C ASP A 15 19.95 0.28 -7.88
N TYR A 16 20.12 1.15 -6.87
CA TYR A 16 19.15 1.34 -5.80
C TYR A 16 17.92 2.11 -6.25
N ALA A 17 17.98 2.86 -7.36
CA ALA A 17 16.84 3.65 -7.82
C ALA A 17 15.65 2.75 -8.19
N GLU A 18 15.92 1.61 -8.82
CA GLU A 18 14.89 0.63 -9.16
C GLU A 18 14.36 -0.16 -7.95
N HIS A 19 15.23 -0.43 -6.96
CA HIS A 19 14.82 -1.03 -5.69
C HIS A 19 13.86 -0.13 -4.92
N GLU A 20 14.18 1.16 -4.78
CA GLU A 20 13.31 2.11 -4.10
C GLU A 20 11.99 2.34 -4.85
N ARG A 21 12.05 2.44 -6.19
CA ARG A 21 10.84 2.58 -7.01
C ARG A 21 9.85 1.44 -6.77
N THR A 22 10.34 0.21 -6.81
CA THR A 22 9.50 -0.98 -6.61
C THR A 22 9.00 -1.07 -5.16
N TYR A 23 9.85 -0.75 -4.19
CA TYR A 23 9.47 -0.72 -2.78
C TYR A 23 8.38 0.31 -2.49
N HIS A 24 8.47 1.51 -3.06
CA HIS A 24 7.40 2.52 -2.96
C HIS A 24 6.11 2.06 -3.63
N GLY A 25 6.20 1.36 -4.76
CA GLY A 25 5.04 0.71 -5.39
C GLY A 25 4.38 -0.31 -4.46
N PHE A 26 5.16 -1.19 -3.87
CA PHE A 26 4.71 -2.19 -2.90
C PHE A 26 4.05 -1.55 -1.68
N LEU A 27 4.65 -0.51 -1.10
CA LEU A 27 4.09 0.20 0.04
C LEU A 27 2.76 0.86 -0.31
N LYS A 28 2.66 1.55 -1.46
CA LYS A 28 1.40 2.15 -1.92
C LYS A 28 0.32 1.08 -2.09
N LEU A 29 0.62 -0.01 -2.79
CA LEU A 29 -0.31 -1.11 -3.02
C LEU A 29 -0.79 -1.72 -1.69
N THR A 30 0.14 -1.98 -0.78
CA THR A 30 -0.15 -2.58 0.53
C THR A 30 -1.08 -1.68 1.35
N LYS A 31 -0.79 -0.38 1.44
CA LYS A 31 -1.65 0.57 2.16
C LYS A 31 -3.06 0.63 1.59
N TRP A 32 -3.19 0.72 0.26
CA TRP A 32 -4.50 0.72 -0.41
C TRP A 32 -5.25 -0.60 -0.23
N THR A 33 -4.55 -1.73 -0.23
CA THR A 33 -5.15 -3.05 -0.01
C THR A 33 -5.69 -3.18 1.41
N ILE A 34 -4.89 -2.81 2.41
CA ILE A 34 -5.31 -2.85 3.83
C ILE A 34 -6.50 -1.92 4.05
N ALA A 35 -6.44 -0.69 3.54
CA ALA A 35 -7.55 0.26 3.64
C ALA A 35 -8.83 -0.28 2.97
N GLY A 36 -8.71 -0.90 1.80
CA GLY A 36 -9.83 -1.56 1.12
C GLY A 36 -10.44 -2.70 1.94
N CYS A 37 -9.60 -3.57 2.54
CA CYS A 37 -10.07 -4.62 3.43
C CYS A 37 -10.83 -4.07 4.64
N VAL A 38 -10.28 -3.05 5.31
CA VAL A 38 -10.93 -2.41 6.48
C VAL A 38 -12.25 -1.76 6.07
N ALA A 39 -12.27 -1.01 4.97
CA ALA A 39 -13.48 -0.37 4.45
C ALA A 39 -14.56 -1.39 4.10
N LEU A 40 -14.19 -2.52 3.49
CA LEU A 40 -15.11 -3.62 3.16
C LEU A 40 -15.74 -4.22 4.42
N LEU A 41 -14.93 -4.50 5.44
CA LEU A 41 -15.43 -5.07 6.70
C LEU A 41 -16.41 -4.11 7.38
N ILE A 42 -16.12 -2.81 7.42
CA ILE A 42 -17.02 -1.80 8.00
C ILE A 42 -18.30 -1.67 7.16
N ALA A 43 -18.20 -1.69 5.83
CA ALA A 43 -19.34 -1.61 4.94
C ALA A 43 -20.28 -2.82 5.07
N MET A 44 -19.73 -4.03 5.20
CA MET A 44 -20.52 -5.23 5.49
C MET A 44 -21.16 -5.17 6.88
N ALA A 45 -20.42 -4.65 7.87
CA ALA A 45 -20.96 -4.43 9.20
C ALA A 45 -22.19 -3.49 9.16
N ALA A 46 -22.07 -2.34 8.50
CA ALA A 46 -23.17 -1.40 8.34
C ALA A 46 -24.33 -1.97 7.49
N GLY A 47 -24.02 -2.58 6.35
CA GLY A 47 -25.01 -3.10 5.40
C GLY A 47 -25.87 -4.22 5.99
N PHE A 48 -25.27 -5.16 6.73
CA PHE A 48 -25.99 -6.32 7.26
C PHE A 48 -26.47 -6.16 8.70
N PHE A 49 -25.68 -5.54 9.59
CA PHE A 49 -26.04 -5.46 11.02
C PHE A 49 -26.77 -4.17 11.40
N ALA A 50 -26.56 -3.07 10.69
CA ALA A 50 -27.22 -1.79 10.98
C ALA A 50 -28.44 -1.52 10.08
N GLY A 51 -28.87 -2.49 9.26
CA GLY A 51 -30.11 -2.42 8.48
C GLY A 51 -30.06 -1.55 7.22
N PHE A 52 -28.87 -1.05 6.83
CA PHE A 52 -28.69 -0.23 5.63
C PHE A 52 -28.84 -1.00 4.30
N GLY A 53 -28.81 -2.34 4.36
CA GLY A 53 -28.90 -3.23 3.20
C GLY A 53 -27.69 -3.13 2.27
N LEU A 54 -27.78 -3.77 1.10
CA LEU A 54 -26.68 -3.81 0.13
C LEU A 54 -26.32 -2.41 -0.39
N PHE A 55 -27.32 -1.61 -0.77
CA PHE A 55 -27.09 -0.28 -1.33
C PHE A 55 -26.48 0.67 -0.32
N GLY A 56 -26.95 0.67 0.94
CA GLY A 56 -26.34 1.50 1.98
C GLY A 56 -24.93 1.03 2.35
N GLY A 57 -24.66 -0.28 2.35
CA GLY A 57 -23.31 -0.81 2.49
C GLY A 57 -22.35 -0.34 1.37
N ILE A 58 -22.80 -0.33 0.11
CA ILE A 58 -22.02 0.17 -1.03
C ILE A 58 -21.69 1.67 -0.87
N VAL A 59 -22.65 2.48 -0.40
CA VAL A 59 -22.43 3.91 -0.15
C VAL A 59 -21.40 4.11 0.96
N VAL A 60 -21.51 3.37 2.07
CA VAL A 60 -20.53 3.42 3.17
C VAL A 60 -19.15 2.99 2.69
N PHE A 61 -19.07 1.93 1.89
CA PHE A 61 -17.80 1.48 1.29
C PHE A 61 -17.15 2.57 0.44
N ALA A 62 -17.91 3.19 -0.47
CA ALA A 62 -17.40 4.24 -1.35
C ALA A 62 -16.88 5.45 -0.55
N ILE A 63 -17.62 5.88 0.48
CA ILE A 63 -17.22 6.99 1.36
C ILE A 63 -15.90 6.65 2.07
N LEU A 64 -15.77 5.44 2.62
CA LEU A 64 -14.55 5.03 3.33
C LEU A 64 -13.34 4.86 2.42
N VAL A 65 -13.54 4.39 1.19
CA VAL A 65 -12.47 4.34 0.17
C VAL A 65 -12.00 5.75 -0.20
N ILE A 66 -12.93 6.70 -0.37
CA ILE A 66 -12.58 8.10 -0.61
C ILE A 66 -11.87 8.70 0.60
N ALA A 67 -12.34 8.42 1.82
CA ALA A 67 -11.70 8.89 3.05
C ALA A 67 -10.27 8.34 3.19
N SER A 68 -10.03 7.10 2.74
CA SER A 68 -8.71 6.47 2.77
C SER A 68 -7.67 7.19 1.91
N TYR A 69 -8.11 7.89 0.84
CA TYR A 69 -7.22 8.72 0.02
C TYR A 69 -6.55 9.85 0.84
N PHE A 70 -7.27 10.40 1.82
CA PHE A 70 -6.75 11.49 2.66
C PHE A 70 -5.91 10.98 3.84
N ALA A 71 -6.05 9.71 4.21
CA ALA A 71 -5.37 9.11 5.35
C ALA A 71 -4.01 8.49 5.01
N ILE A 72 -3.73 8.21 3.73
CA ILE A 72 -2.55 7.48 3.24
C ILE A 72 -1.60 8.38 2.44
#